data_AF-A0A8H5BLZ3-F1
#
_entry.id   AF-A0A8H5BLZ3-F1
#
_cell.length_a   1.000
_cell.length_b   1.000
_cell.length_c   1.000
_cell.angle_alpha   90.00
_cell.angle_beta   90.00
_cell.angle_gamma   90.00
#
_symmetry.space_group_name_H-M   'P 1'
#
loop_
_entity.id
_entity.type
_entity.pdbx_description
1 polymer ?
#
loop_
_entity_poly.entity_id
_entity_poly.type
_entity_poly.pdbx_seq_one_letter_code
_entity_poly.pdbx_strand_id
1 'polypeptide(L)'
;MPGPSNAKRKKKANTKAKGKKRTDGDATPSKPVILSGTLSPEPSRRRTSPAPALTAATRSTLAKQPAGPRSRPPISHPSGSSTSHDDSDSVSYPPSPLLTPPPAVNLLDFQYSECSSVYESYHTKHASKERIVPEECIYEIEQVLNKPPFIHDPGNGPRVRDAKEFLKSEFFAQPPAFDDPLCAEFAQPEVLQMLQTVLPEEAAMILWYNKSRATGRVCPACQRLYRLGDTLPEHDMGTGEPPREPRPELPQLKLEQQISGLCSPVCFVLASFAFPGAIKGAWGKMAEDIDDTAWELLNAPDTAQTRNQSDTSAALGMVVRMTRLHDLGLGQLCFSPEEAEALENEARAPSPEYLPS
;
A
#
# COMPACT_ATOMS: atom_id res chain seq x y z
N MET A 1 -11.40 -9.04 12.39
CA MET A 1 -10.41 -9.95 13.02
C MET A 1 -9.85 -9.25 14.24
N PRO A 2 -9.72 -9.91 15.41
CA PRO A 2 -9.05 -9.31 16.55
C PRO A 2 -7.57 -9.09 16.17
N GLY A 3 -7.09 -7.86 16.18
CA GLY A 3 -5.68 -7.56 15.92
C GLY A 3 -4.79 -8.17 17.01
N PRO A 4 -3.52 -8.49 16.70
CA PRO A 4 -2.58 -8.99 17.69
C PRO A 4 -2.48 -7.98 18.84
N SER A 5 -2.72 -8.46 20.06
CA SER A 5 -2.62 -7.65 21.28
C SER A 5 -1.16 -7.27 21.47
N ASN A 6 -0.83 -6.00 21.25
CA ASN A 6 0.48 -5.42 21.48
C ASN A 6 0.74 -5.28 23.00
N ALA A 7 0.78 -6.41 23.70
CA ALA A 7 1.05 -6.46 25.13
C ALA A 7 2.56 -6.25 25.37
N LYS A 8 3.03 -5.01 25.21
CA LYS A 8 4.33 -4.57 25.74
C LYS A 8 4.27 -4.68 27.27
N ARG A 9 4.71 -5.83 27.80
CA ARG A 9 4.91 -6.11 29.22
C ARG A 9 5.88 -5.08 29.82
N LYS A 10 5.34 -4.00 30.40
CA LYS A 10 6.07 -3.16 31.36
C LYS A 10 6.46 -4.03 32.55
N LYS A 11 7.74 -4.46 32.61
CA LYS A 11 8.37 -5.00 33.82
C LYS A 11 8.32 -3.91 34.91
N LYS A 12 7.27 -3.92 35.73
CA LYS A 12 7.32 -3.29 37.06
C LYS A 12 8.00 -4.29 38.00
N ALA A 13 9.23 -3.98 38.37
CA ALA A 13 9.86 -4.58 39.54
C ALA A 13 9.00 -4.20 40.76
N ASN A 14 8.44 -5.19 41.44
CA ASN A 14 7.99 -4.98 42.81
C ASN A 14 8.33 -6.20 43.67
N THR A 15 8.98 -5.88 44.78
CA THR A 15 9.59 -6.75 45.77
C THR A 15 8.60 -7.34 46.77
N LYS A 16 8.88 -8.59 47.19
CA LYS A 16 8.64 -9.22 48.52
C LYS A 16 7.20 -9.39 49.04
N ALA A 17 6.81 -10.66 49.26
CA ALA A 17 6.49 -11.31 50.56
C ALA A 17 5.60 -12.55 50.33
N LYS A 18 6.12 -13.78 50.47
CA LYS A 18 6.06 -14.67 51.66
C LYS A 18 4.65 -15.19 51.99
N GLY A 19 4.39 -16.47 51.71
CA GLY A 19 3.17 -17.18 52.13
C GLY A 19 3.14 -18.65 51.75
N LYS A 20 3.54 -19.50 52.70
CA LYS A 20 3.74 -20.96 52.66
C LYS A 20 2.43 -21.73 52.91
N LYS A 21 2.09 -22.78 52.14
CA LYS A 21 1.80 -24.15 52.65
C LYS A 21 1.45 -25.18 51.56
N ARG A 22 1.97 -26.39 51.81
CA ARG A 22 1.83 -27.71 51.15
C ARG A 22 0.39 -28.24 51.14
N THR A 23 0.06 -29.16 50.23
CA THR A 23 -0.03 -30.62 50.49
C THR A 23 -0.27 -31.44 49.21
N ASP A 24 0.29 -32.64 49.26
CA ASP A 24 0.44 -33.70 48.25
C ASP A 24 -0.89 -34.36 47.82
N GLY A 25 -0.85 -35.07 46.68
CA GLY A 25 -1.94 -35.93 46.20
C GLY A 25 -1.56 -36.71 44.94
N ASP A 26 -1.01 -37.90 45.18
CA ASP A 26 -0.51 -38.93 44.28
C ASP A 26 -1.60 -39.65 43.44
N ALA A 27 -1.16 -40.48 42.49
CA ALA A 27 -1.85 -41.61 41.80
C ALA A 27 -2.24 -41.46 40.31
N THR A 28 -1.29 -41.81 39.43
CA THR A 28 -1.48 -42.73 38.26
C THR A 28 -1.78 -44.17 38.74
N PRO A 29 -2.18 -45.19 37.92
CA PRO A 29 -2.07 -45.36 36.45
C PRO A 29 -3.37 -45.90 35.77
N SER A 30 -3.54 -45.96 34.43
CA SER A 30 -3.23 -47.15 33.60
C SER A 30 -3.71 -46.95 32.15
N LYS A 31 -2.89 -47.38 31.17
CA LYS A 31 -3.23 -47.76 29.77
C LYS A 31 -3.54 -49.28 29.73
N PRO A 32 -3.78 -49.99 28.59
CA PRO A 32 -4.18 -49.61 27.20
C PRO A 32 -5.34 -50.47 26.64
N VAL A 33 -5.97 -50.13 25.50
CA VAL A 33 -6.48 -51.13 24.52
C VAL A 33 -6.41 -50.56 23.09
N ILE A 34 -5.84 -51.38 22.20
CA ILE A 34 -5.75 -51.26 20.74
C ILE A 34 -7.04 -51.81 20.11
N LEU A 35 -7.56 -51.20 19.03
CA LEU A 35 -8.17 -51.96 17.92
C LEU A 35 -8.33 -51.12 16.66
N SER A 36 -7.67 -51.60 15.61
CA SER A 36 -7.76 -51.18 14.21
C SER A 36 -9.15 -51.43 13.62
N GLY A 37 -9.55 -50.61 12.65
CA GLY A 37 -10.77 -50.81 11.87
C GLY A 37 -10.80 -49.97 10.60
N THR A 38 -10.21 -50.53 9.54
CA THR A 38 -10.40 -50.21 8.12
C THR A 38 -11.86 -50.06 7.72
N LEU A 39 -12.16 -49.15 6.78
CA LEU A 39 -12.88 -49.37 5.50
C LEU A 39 -13.50 -48.06 4.95
N SER A 40 -12.95 -47.60 3.82
CA SER A 40 -13.71 -46.95 2.72
C SER A 40 -14.61 -48.03 2.06
N PRO A 41 -15.72 -47.73 1.32
CA PRO A 41 -15.74 -46.75 0.23
C PRO A 41 -17.08 -46.00 -0.07
N GLU A 42 -16.94 -44.77 -0.60
CA GLU A 42 -17.62 -44.20 -1.78
C GLU A 42 -19.19 -44.05 -1.83
N PRO A 43 -19.81 -43.47 -2.89
CA PRO A 43 -20.38 -42.12 -2.82
C PRO A 43 -21.87 -42.07 -3.20
N SER A 44 -22.60 -40.99 -2.85
CA SER A 44 -23.78 -40.62 -3.66
C SER A 44 -24.44 -39.29 -3.31
N ARG A 45 -24.90 -38.67 -4.41
CA ARG A 45 -26.10 -37.81 -4.56
C ARG A 45 -25.95 -36.30 -4.36
N ARG A 46 -25.73 -35.66 -5.53
CA ARG A 46 -26.60 -34.64 -6.14
C ARG A 46 -27.70 -34.09 -5.23
N ARG A 47 -27.62 -32.80 -4.94
CA ARG A 47 -28.80 -31.97 -4.66
C ARG A 47 -28.74 -30.69 -5.50
N THR A 48 -29.61 -30.65 -6.48
CA THR A 48 -30.05 -29.46 -7.22
C THR A 48 -30.67 -28.47 -6.25
N SER A 49 -30.22 -27.21 -6.31
CA SER A 49 -30.86 -26.09 -5.62
C SER A 49 -31.53 -25.17 -6.65
N PRO A 50 -32.79 -24.74 -6.44
CA PRO A 50 -33.47 -23.81 -7.32
C PRO A 50 -33.14 -22.35 -6.98
N ALA A 51 -33.21 -21.50 -8.01
CA ALA A 51 -33.06 -20.05 -7.94
C ALA A 51 -34.14 -19.37 -7.08
N PRO A 52 -33.82 -18.26 -6.40
CA PRO A 52 -34.84 -17.40 -5.81
C PRO A 52 -35.22 -16.24 -6.74
N ALA A 53 -36.52 -16.00 -6.78
CA ALA A 53 -37.21 -14.96 -7.53
C ALA A 53 -37.03 -13.56 -6.90
N LEU A 54 -37.04 -12.58 -7.80
CA LEU A 54 -37.19 -11.15 -7.55
C LEU A 54 -38.49 -10.85 -6.77
N THR A 55 -38.39 -10.05 -5.69
CA THR A 55 -39.49 -9.17 -5.28
C THR A 55 -38.96 -7.83 -4.80
N ALA A 56 -39.68 -6.79 -5.24
CA ALA A 56 -39.37 -5.39 -5.09
C ALA A 56 -40.16 -4.76 -3.93
N ALA A 57 -39.70 -3.55 -3.59
CA ALA A 57 -40.42 -2.45 -2.96
C ALA A 57 -40.71 -2.54 -1.45
N THR A 58 -40.02 -1.68 -0.68
CA THR A 58 -40.63 -1.08 0.51
C THR A 58 -40.27 0.39 0.63
N ARG A 59 -41.32 1.15 0.95
CA ARG A 59 -41.46 2.60 0.91
C ARG A 59 -40.75 3.30 2.06
N SER A 60 -40.30 4.51 1.73
CA SER A 60 -39.98 5.66 2.58
C SER A 60 -40.96 5.89 3.73
N THR A 61 -40.44 6.11 4.94
CA THR A 61 -41.08 6.94 5.96
C THR A 61 -40.05 7.85 6.65
N LEU A 62 -40.25 9.13 6.41
CA LEU A 62 -39.56 10.28 6.97
C LEU A 62 -40.04 10.49 8.42
N ALA A 63 -39.15 10.35 9.41
CA ALA A 63 -39.46 10.66 10.81
C ALA A 63 -38.58 11.80 11.33
N LYS A 64 -39.28 12.89 11.63
CA LYS A 64 -38.91 14.21 12.11
C LYS A 64 -38.33 14.12 13.54
N GLN A 65 -37.10 14.58 13.77
CA GLN A 65 -36.54 14.74 15.12
C GLN A 65 -36.71 16.19 15.62
N PRO A 66 -37.10 16.39 16.90
CA PRO A 66 -37.18 17.71 17.51
C PRO A 66 -35.83 18.20 18.07
N ALA A 67 -35.62 19.51 17.93
CA ALA A 67 -34.47 20.25 18.42
C ALA A 67 -34.43 20.31 19.95
N GLY A 68 -33.26 20.01 20.53
CA GLY A 68 -32.94 20.24 21.94
C GLY A 68 -31.79 21.24 22.07
N PRO A 69 -31.83 22.19 23.04
CA PRO A 69 -30.84 23.24 23.17
C PRO A 69 -29.56 22.74 23.86
N ARG A 70 -28.39 23.02 23.27
CA ARG A 70 -27.07 22.78 23.85
C ARG A 70 -26.60 24.01 24.64
N SER A 71 -26.53 23.86 25.96
CA SER A 71 -25.83 24.76 26.87
C SER A 71 -24.31 24.61 26.69
N ARG A 72 -23.61 25.72 26.47
CA ARG A 72 -22.16 25.79 26.28
C ARG A 72 -21.51 26.37 27.54
N PRO A 73 -20.53 25.72 28.21
CA PRO A 73 -19.75 26.37 29.24
C PRO A 73 -18.53 27.10 28.64
N PRO A 74 -17.99 28.12 29.34
CA PRO A 74 -16.93 28.98 28.84
C PRO A 74 -15.55 28.32 28.96
N ILE A 75 -14.71 28.55 27.95
CA ILE A 75 -13.29 28.17 27.90
C ILE A 75 -12.50 29.30 28.58
N SER A 76 -11.79 28.96 29.65
CA SER A 76 -10.77 29.80 30.27
C SER A 76 -9.43 29.61 29.57
N HIS A 77 -8.80 30.71 29.15
CA HIS A 77 -7.41 30.75 28.71
C HIS A 77 -6.50 31.02 29.93
N PRO A 78 -5.38 30.30 30.07
CA PRO A 78 -4.24 30.80 30.82
C PRO A 78 -3.21 31.40 29.87
N SER A 79 -2.94 32.67 30.15
CA SER A 79 -1.85 33.49 29.62
C SER A 79 -0.52 33.07 30.23
N GLY A 80 0.55 33.18 29.44
CA GLY A 80 1.91 33.42 29.91
C GLY A 80 2.81 32.18 30.02
N SER A 81 3.92 32.17 29.27
CA SER A 81 5.18 32.63 29.84
C SER A 81 6.24 32.74 28.73
N SER A 82 6.79 33.93 28.60
CA SER A 82 7.95 34.28 27.81
C SER A 82 9.21 33.63 28.41
N THR A 83 10.01 32.98 27.58
CA THR A 83 11.44 32.78 27.85
C THR A 83 12.22 33.03 26.56
N SER A 84 12.95 34.15 26.58
CA SER A 84 14.01 34.52 25.67
C SER A 84 15.26 33.70 25.98
N HIS A 85 15.92 33.17 24.95
CA HIS A 85 17.35 32.90 25.03
C HIS A 85 18.04 33.19 23.70
N ASP A 86 19.16 33.91 23.89
CA ASP A 86 20.10 34.52 22.97
C ASP A 86 20.73 33.60 21.91
N ASP A 87 20.88 34.22 20.73
CA ASP A 87 22.08 34.35 19.91
C ASP A 87 23.11 33.21 19.87
N SER A 88 23.23 32.63 18.69
CA SER A 88 24.53 32.32 18.11
C SER A 88 24.47 32.52 16.60
N ASP A 89 25.04 33.65 16.18
CA ASP A 89 25.36 34.02 14.81
C ASP A 89 26.18 32.91 14.12
N SER A 90 25.52 32.15 13.26
CA SER A 90 26.16 31.36 12.21
C SER A 90 25.92 32.07 10.89
N VAL A 91 26.91 32.86 10.47
CA VAL A 91 27.00 33.49 9.14
C VAL A 91 27.04 32.38 8.08
N SER A 92 25.86 31.95 7.64
CA SER A 92 25.71 31.07 6.49
C SER A 92 25.58 31.92 5.24
N TYR A 93 26.64 31.95 4.44
CA TYR A 93 26.61 32.51 3.09
C TYR A 93 25.45 31.88 2.31
N PRO A 94 24.68 32.67 1.54
CA PRO A 94 23.67 32.10 0.66
C PRO A 94 24.38 31.18 -0.34
N PRO A 95 23.90 29.95 -0.57
CA PRO A 95 24.39 29.16 -1.70
C PRO A 95 24.10 29.97 -2.96
N SER A 96 25.16 30.25 -3.73
CA SER A 96 25.05 30.88 -5.04
C SER A 96 23.89 30.24 -5.79
N PRO A 97 22.93 31.02 -6.33
CA PRO A 97 21.92 30.44 -7.19
C PRO A 97 22.68 29.74 -8.32
N LEU A 98 22.44 28.44 -8.47
CA LEU A 98 22.82 27.72 -9.68
C LEU A 98 22.13 28.46 -10.82
N LEU A 99 22.89 29.36 -11.44
CA LEU A 99 22.53 30.01 -12.68
C LEU A 99 22.26 28.86 -13.65
N THR A 100 20.98 28.59 -13.87
CA THR A 100 20.54 27.92 -15.07
C THR A 100 21.21 28.68 -16.21
N PRO A 101 22.02 28.02 -17.06
CA PRO A 101 22.52 28.68 -18.24
C PRO A 101 21.30 29.29 -18.96
N PRO A 102 21.41 30.53 -19.47
CA PRO A 102 20.32 31.12 -20.23
C PRO A 102 19.87 30.11 -21.28
N PRO A 103 18.55 29.99 -21.55
CA PRO A 103 18.10 29.08 -22.60
C PRO A 103 18.95 29.37 -23.83
N ALA A 104 19.54 28.33 -24.41
CA ALA A 104 20.11 28.42 -25.74
C ALA A 104 18.96 28.64 -26.72
N VAL A 105 18.38 29.85 -26.70
CA VAL A 105 17.74 30.44 -27.85
C VAL A 105 18.85 30.60 -28.88
N ASN A 106 18.66 29.94 -30.02
CA ASN A 106 19.55 29.86 -31.19
C ASN A 106 20.44 28.62 -31.29
N LEU A 107 19.83 27.43 -31.24
CA LEU A 107 20.35 26.26 -31.95
C LEU A 107 19.28 25.54 -32.81
N LEU A 108 18.26 26.31 -33.21
CA LEU A 108 17.33 25.98 -34.30
C LEU A 108 17.35 27.08 -35.37
N ASP A 109 18.55 27.55 -35.67
CA ASP A 109 18.86 28.11 -36.99
C ASP A 109 19.69 27.08 -37.78
N PHE A 110 19.34 25.80 -37.59
CA PHE A 110 19.71 24.76 -38.54
C PHE A 110 18.90 25.06 -39.79
N GLN A 111 19.57 25.69 -40.76
CA GLN A 111 19.11 25.90 -42.12
C GLN A 111 18.28 24.70 -42.57
N TYR A 112 16.98 24.91 -42.64
CA TYR A 112 15.99 23.95 -43.17
C TYR A 112 16.14 23.77 -44.70
N SER A 113 17.32 24.09 -45.25
CA SER A 113 17.58 24.18 -46.69
C SER A 113 18.39 23.00 -47.25
N GLU A 114 18.97 22.13 -46.43
CA GLU A 114 19.77 20.99 -46.94
C GLU A 114 19.27 19.60 -46.50
N CYS A 115 18.31 19.48 -45.57
CA CYS A 115 17.77 18.16 -45.17
C CYS A 115 16.67 17.62 -46.11
N SER A 116 16.28 18.37 -47.15
CA SER A 116 15.39 17.86 -48.20
C SER A 116 16.15 17.01 -49.24
N SER A 117 17.44 17.27 -49.43
CA SER A 117 18.26 16.62 -50.48
C SER A 117 18.58 15.16 -50.18
N VAL A 118 18.73 14.79 -48.90
CA VAL A 118 19.00 13.39 -48.52
C VAL A 118 17.72 12.57 -48.66
N TYR A 119 16.56 13.10 -48.26
CA TYR A 119 15.29 12.39 -48.39
C TYR A 119 14.87 12.21 -49.86
N GLU A 120 15.10 13.20 -50.73
CA GLU A 120 14.85 13.05 -52.17
C GLU A 120 15.81 12.05 -52.84
N SER A 121 17.10 12.04 -52.47
CA SER A 121 18.09 11.13 -53.06
C SER A 121 17.84 9.65 -52.73
N TYR A 122 17.15 9.31 -51.65
CA TYR A 122 16.74 7.92 -51.37
C TYR A 122 15.49 7.50 -52.16
N HIS A 123 14.59 8.43 -52.47
CA HIS A 123 13.38 8.13 -53.22
C HIS A 123 13.62 8.00 -54.74
N THR A 124 14.67 8.61 -55.30
CA THR A 124 14.88 8.55 -56.76
C THR A 124 15.62 7.31 -57.26
N LYS A 125 16.33 6.56 -56.40
CA LYS A 125 17.15 5.40 -56.84
C LYS A 125 16.57 4.02 -56.53
N HIS A 126 15.47 3.97 -55.79
CA HIS A 126 14.67 2.76 -55.65
C HIS A 126 13.31 3.05 -56.23
N ALA A 127 13.14 2.78 -57.54
CA ALA A 127 11.82 2.54 -58.10
C ALA A 127 11.16 1.47 -57.22
N SER A 128 10.33 1.95 -56.30
CA SER A 128 9.84 1.20 -55.17
C SER A 128 9.00 0.07 -55.70
N LYS A 129 9.54 -1.16 -55.65
CA LYS A 129 8.66 -2.30 -55.39
C LYS A 129 7.92 -1.91 -54.13
N GLU A 130 6.67 -1.50 -54.26
CA GLU A 130 5.75 -1.34 -53.15
C GLU A 130 5.97 -2.57 -52.27
N ARG A 131 6.58 -2.36 -51.10
CA ARG A 131 6.49 -3.37 -50.06
C ARG A 131 5.03 -3.34 -49.69
N ILE A 132 4.24 -4.16 -50.37
CA ILE A 132 2.89 -4.51 -49.98
C ILE A 132 3.08 -5.07 -48.58
N VAL A 133 2.81 -4.23 -47.57
CA VAL A 133 2.68 -4.70 -46.20
C VAL A 133 1.55 -5.71 -46.25
N PRO A 134 1.80 -6.98 -45.89
CA PRO A 134 0.75 -7.99 -45.91
C PRO A 134 -0.47 -7.47 -45.15
N GLU A 135 -1.66 -7.64 -45.71
CA GLU A 135 -2.93 -7.10 -45.17
C GLU A 135 -3.17 -7.53 -43.72
N GLU A 136 -2.69 -8.72 -43.36
CA GLU A 136 -2.65 -9.28 -42.00
C GLU A 136 -1.88 -8.38 -41.01
N CYS A 137 -0.79 -7.77 -41.44
CA CYS A 137 0.04 -6.90 -40.61
C CYS A 137 -0.62 -5.53 -40.38
N ILE A 138 -1.45 -5.06 -41.32
CA ILE A 138 -2.24 -3.83 -41.14
C ILE A 138 -3.28 -4.03 -40.03
N TYR A 139 -3.96 -5.18 -40.04
CA TYR A 139 -4.96 -5.51 -39.02
C TYR A 139 -4.34 -5.61 -37.61
N GLU A 140 -3.16 -6.21 -37.47
CA GLU A 140 -2.44 -6.24 -36.19
C GLU A 140 -2.04 -4.84 -35.71
N ILE A 141 -1.56 -3.98 -36.60
CA ILE A 141 -1.22 -2.59 -36.27
C ILE A 141 -2.48 -1.82 -35.82
N GLU A 142 -3.60 -1.95 -36.54
CA GLU A 142 -4.87 -1.32 -36.17
C GLU A 142 -5.37 -1.82 -34.81
N GLN A 143 -5.26 -3.12 -34.52
CA GLN A 143 -5.62 -3.65 -33.20
C GLN A 143 -4.76 -3.07 -32.08
N VAL A 144 -3.47 -2.81 -32.32
CA VAL A 144 -2.58 -2.18 -31.32
C VAL A 144 -2.94 -0.71 -31.14
N LEU A 145 -3.17 0.02 -32.23
CA LEU A 145 -3.50 1.46 -32.20
C LEU A 145 -4.88 1.74 -31.57
N ASN A 146 -5.82 0.80 -31.68
CA ASN A 146 -7.17 0.94 -31.12
C ASN A 146 -7.25 0.58 -29.63
N LYS A 147 -6.20 0.00 -29.04
CA LYS A 147 -6.18 -0.27 -27.60
C LYS A 147 -5.92 1.03 -26.85
N PRO A 148 -6.75 1.39 -25.85
CA PRO A 148 -6.47 2.55 -25.03
C PRO A 148 -5.13 2.35 -24.31
N PRO A 149 -4.31 3.41 -24.17
CA PRO A 149 -3.04 3.28 -23.49
C PRO A 149 -3.28 2.90 -22.01
N PHE A 150 -2.51 1.93 -21.51
CA PHE A 150 -2.59 1.46 -20.13
C PHE A 150 -1.92 2.44 -19.13
N ILE A 151 -1.27 3.49 -19.63
CA ILE A 151 -0.79 4.64 -18.85
C ILE A 151 -1.41 5.92 -19.42
N HIS A 152 -1.82 6.83 -18.55
CA HIS A 152 -2.23 8.18 -18.94
C HIS A 152 -1.60 9.23 -18.02
N ASP A 153 -1.31 10.43 -18.53
CA ASP A 153 -0.80 11.54 -17.71
C ASP A 153 -1.78 12.72 -17.78
N PRO A 154 -2.45 13.10 -16.67
CA PRO A 154 -3.32 14.26 -16.61
C PRO A 154 -2.56 15.60 -16.46
N GLY A 155 -1.22 15.61 -16.51
CA GLY A 155 -0.35 16.78 -16.37
C GLY A 155 0.34 16.91 -15.01
N ASN A 156 0.06 16.00 -14.07
CA ASN A 156 0.75 15.92 -12.77
C ASN A 156 1.35 14.52 -12.52
N GLY A 157 1.75 13.86 -13.60
CA GLY A 157 2.53 12.63 -13.60
C GLY A 157 1.75 11.43 -14.16
N PRO A 158 2.46 10.41 -14.67
CA PRO A 158 1.83 9.25 -15.30
C PRO A 158 1.04 8.41 -14.29
N ARG A 159 -0.10 7.87 -14.74
CA ARG A 159 -1.05 7.05 -13.98
C ARG A 159 -1.33 5.74 -14.69
N VAL A 160 -1.27 4.64 -13.96
CA VAL A 160 -1.63 3.31 -14.46
C VAL A 160 -3.15 3.19 -14.57
N ARG A 161 -3.68 2.93 -15.77
CA ARG A 161 -5.10 2.62 -15.98
C ARG A 161 -5.40 1.14 -15.87
N ASP A 162 -4.48 0.32 -16.37
CA ASP A 162 -4.60 -1.14 -16.35
C ASP A 162 -3.34 -1.71 -15.72
N ALA A 163 -3.45 -2.11 -14.46
CA ALA A 163 -2.33 -2.68 -13.70
C ALA A 163 -1.82 -3.99 -14.31
N LYS A 164 -2.70 -4.77 -14.95
CA LYS A 164 -2.34 -6.06 -15.55
C LYS A 164 -1.51 -5.87 -16.81
N GLU A 165 -1.93 -4.98 -17.70
CA GLU A 165 -1.16 -4.64 -18.91
C GLU A 165 0.13 -3.89 -18.55
N PHE A 166 0.09 -3.00 -17.55
CA PHE A 166 1.29 -2.35 -17.04
C PHE A 166 2.34 -3.35 -16.57
N LEU A 167 1.96 -4.36 -15.77
CA LEU A 167 2.88 -5.37 -15.23
C LEU A 167 3.48 -6.29 -16.30
N LYS A 168 2.79 -6.48 -17.43
CA LYS A 168 3.34 -7.22 -18.57
C LYS A 168 4.34 -6.41 -19.38
N SER A 169 4.37 -5.09 -19.20
CA SER A 169 5.26 -4.21 -19.96
C SER A 169 6.69 -4.28 -19.40
N GLU A 170 7.60 -4.83 -20.19
CA GLU A 170 9.04 -4.84 -19.87
C GLU A 170 9.66 -3.42 -19.89
N PHE A 171 9.02 -2.48 -20.58
CA PHE A 171 9.53 -1.12 -20.73
C PHE A 171 9.14 -0.21 -19.54
N PHE A 172 7.88 -0.29 -19.09
CA PHE A 172 7.37 0.61 -18.05
C PHE A 172 7.45 0.02 -16.64
N ALA A 173 7.23 -1.29 -16.49
CA ALA A 173 7.32 -1.92 -15.18
C ALA A 173 8.78 -2.26 -14.85
N GLN A 174 9.23 -1.85 -13.67
CA GLN A 174 10.55 -2.25 -13.20
C GLN A 174 10.55 -3.75 -12.85
N PRO A 175 11.64 -4.46 -13.19
CA PRO A 175 11.79 -5.86 -12.78
C PRO A 175 11.84 -5.97 -11.25
N PRO A 176 11.46 -7.13 -10.69
CA PRO A 176 11.68 -7.40 -9.27
C PRO A 176 13.16 -7.27 -8.88
N ALA A 177 13.40 -6.73 -7.70
CA ALA A 177 14.74 -6.55 -7.15
C ALA A 177 15.15 -7.81 -6.38
N PHE A 178 15.72 -8.80 -7.09
CA PHE A 178 16.13 -10.08 -6.49
C PHE A 178 17.39 -10.00 -5.62
N ASP A 179 18.10 -8.87 -5.66
CA ASP A 179 19.24 -8.55 -4.81
C ASP A 179 18.84 -8.17 -3.37
N ASP A 180 17.60 -7.72 -3.18
CA ASP A 180 17.01 -7.50 -1.86
C ASP A 180 16.19 -8.74 -1.44
N PRO A 181 16.56 -9.44 -0.34
CA PRO A 181 15.87 -10.64 0.11
C PRO A 181 14.36 -10.44 0.31
N LEU A 182 13.95 -9.30 0.86
CA LEU A 182 12.53 -9.02 1.11
C LEU A 182 11.79 -8.81 -0.22
N CYS A 183 12.40 -8.08 -1.15
CA CYS A 183 11.82 -7.89 -2.47
C CYS A 183 11.68 -9.22 -3.22
N ALA A 184 12.68 -10.10 -3.12
CA ALA A 184 12.68 -11.44 -3.74
C ALA A 184 11.57 -12.34 -3.18
N GLU A 185 11.30 -12.29 -1.87
CA GLU A 185 10.18 -13.00 -1.24
C GLU A 185 8.83 -12.50 -1.76
N PHE A 186 8.63 -11.17 -1.81
CA PHE A 186 7.40 -10.61 -2.36
C PHE A 186 7.26 -10.80 -3.88
N ALA A 187 8.35 -11.10 -4.60
CA ALA A 187 8.31 -11.29 -6.06
C ALA A 187 7.64 -12.61 -6.47
N GLN A 188 7.43 -13.53 -5.54
CA GLN A 188 6.85 -14.83 -5.82
C GLN A 188 5.39 -14.70 -6.29
N PRO A 189 4.95 -15.45 -7.32
CA PRO A 189 3.58 -15.39 -7.81
C PRO A 189 2.56 -15.89 -6.79
N GLU A 190 2.96 -16.78 -5.87
CA GLU A 190 2.12 -17.29 -4.78
C GLU A 190 1.70 -16.16 -3.84
N VAL A 191 2.61 -15.19 -3.59
CA VAL A 191 2.30 -14.03 -2.76
C VAL A 191 1.23 -13.16 -3.43
N LEU A 192 1.28 -12.98 -4.76
CA LEU A 192 0.22 -12.28 -5.49
C LEU A 192 -1.12 -13.03 -5.38
N GLN A 193 -1.12 -14.36 -5.53
CA GLN A 193 -2.33 -15.17 -5.38
C GLN A 193 -2.92 -15.02 -3.97
N MET A 194 -2.08 -15.05 -2.94
CA MET A 194 -2.50 -14.81 -1.56
C MET A 194 -3.09 -13.43 -1.37
N LEU A 195 -2.46 -12.38 -1.91
CA LEU A 195 -2.99 -11.02 -1.86
C LEU A 195 -4.36 -10.91 -2.54
N GLN A 196 -4.59 -11.61 -3.64
CA GLN A 196 -5.88 -11.64 -4.35
C GLN A 196 -7.00 -12.34 -3.56
N THR A 197 -6.68 -13.10 -2.50
CA THR A 197 -7.72 -13.67 -1.61
C THR A 197 -8.32 -12.65 -0.65
N VAL A 198 -7.60 -11.56 -0.38
CA VAL A 198 -7.99 -10.54 0.60
C VAL A 198 -8.24 -9.17 -0.01
N LEU A 199 -7.57 -8.83 -1.11
CA LEU A 199 -7.68 -7.56 -1.82
C LEU A 199 -8.31 -7.75 -3.21
N PRO A 200 -9.01 -6.73 -3.73
CA PRO A 200 -9.36 -6.69 -5.15
C PRO A 200 -8.14 -6.84 -6.05
N GLU A 201 -8.33 -7.43 -7.22
CA GLU A 201 -7.26 -7.81 -8.16
C GLU A 201 -6.26 -6.66 -8.42
N GLU A 202 -6.77 -5.46 -8.71
CA GLU A 202 -5.94 -4.29 -9.00
C GLU A 202 -5.10 -3.84 -7.79
N ALA A 203 -5.70 -3.77 -6.60
CA ALA A 203 -5.00 -3.38 -5.38
C ALA A 203 -3.93 -4.41 -4.99
N ALA A 204 -4.23 -5.71 -5.18
CA ALA A 204 -3.28 -6.79 -4.98
C ALA A 204 -2.08 -6.67 -5.94
N MET A 205 -2.32 -6.44 -7.24
CA MET A 205 -1.27 -6.25 -8.25
C MET A 205 -0.38 -5.04 -7.94
N ILE A 206 -0.98 -3.91 -7.55
CA ILE A 206 -0.24 -2.69 -7.17
C ILE A 206 0.61 -2.93 -5.91
N LEU A 207 0.04 -3.57 -4.89
CA LEU A 207 0.77 -3.85 -3.65
C LEU A 207 1.93 -4.83 -3.90
N TRP A 208 1.69 -5.88 -4.68
CA TRP A 208 2.71 -6.83 -5.12
C TRP A 208 3.83 -6.11 -5.91
N TYR A 209 3.47 -5.22 -6.83
CA TYR A 209 4.43 -4.36 -7.54
C TYR A 209 5.28 -3.52 -6.58
N ASN A 210 4.64 -2.86 -5.63
CA ASN A 210 5.34 -1.96 -4.73
C ASN A 210 6.30 -2.70 -3.78
N LYS A 211 5.98 -3.94 -3.39
CA LYS A 211 6.76 -4.68 -2.38
C LYS A 211 7.92 -5.48 -2.92
N SER A 212 7.90 -5.87 -4.19
CA SER A 212 9.00 -6.64 -4.79
C SER A 212 9.99 -5.82 -5.62
N ARG A 213 9.83 -4.49 -5.65
CA ARG A 213 10.65 -3.58 -6.45
C ARG A 213 11.43 -2.65 -5.52
N ALA A 214 12.71 -2.44 -5.82
CA ALA A 214 13.58 -1.62 -4.99
C ALA A 214 13.11 -0.15 -4.89
N THR A 215 12.72 0.48 -6.01
CA THR A 215 12.40 1.93 -6.03
C THR A 215 11.11 2.31 -6.73
N GLY A 216 10.70 1.60 -7.78
CA GLY A 216 9.49 1.93 -8.54
C GLY A 216 8.22 1.69 -7.73
N ARG A 217 7.28 2.63 -7.79
CA ARG A 217 6.01 2.57 -7.07
C ARG A 217 4.83 2.97 -7.96
N VAL A 218 3.70 2.35 -7.70
CA VAL A 218 2.36 2.76 -8.17
C VAL A 218 1.56 3.15 -6.93
N CYS A 219 1.07 4.38 -6.85
CA CYS A 219 0.24 4.82 -5.75
C CYS A 219 -1.09 4.07 -5.76
N PRO A 220 -1.47 3.30 -4.73
CA PRO A 220 -2.74 2.54 -4.76
C PRO A 220 -3.97 3.47 -4.79
N ALA A 221 -3.87 4.69 -4.26
CA ALA A 221 -5.01 5.61 -4.19
C ALA A 221 -5.28 6.39 -5.48
N CYS A 222 -4.25 6.73 -6.26
CA CYS A 222 -4.40 7.55 -7.47
C CYS A 222 -3.68 6.99 -8.69
N GLN A 223 -3.16 5.78 -8.59
CA GLN A 223 -2.44 5.02 -9.62
C GLN A 223 -1.19 5.72 -10.18
N ARG A 224 -0.67 6.76 -9.49
CA ARG A 224 0.50 7.52 -9.93
C ARG A 224 1.76 6.67 -9.92
N LEU A 225 2.51 6.68 -11.02
CA LEU A 225 3.86 6.12 -11.13
C LEU A 225 4.87 7.13 -10.59
N TYR A 226 5.75 6.66 -9.72
CA TYR A 226 6.81 7.45 -9.14
C TYR A 226 7.93 6.56 -8.58
N ARG A 227 9.03 7.15 -8.13
CA ARG A 227 10.12 6.47 -7.43
C ARG A 227 10.16 6.88 -5.97
N LEU A 228 10.59 5.97 -5.10
CA LEU A 228 10.79 6.28 -3.69
C LEU A 228 11.69 7.51 -3.50
N GLY A 229 11.23 8.46 -2.69
CA GLY A 229 11.91 9.73 -2.43
C GLY A 229 11.48 10.88 -3.35
N ASP A 230 10.69 10.60 -4.40
CA ASP A 230 10.19 11.67 -5.26
C ASP A 230 9.24 12.60 -4.46
N THR A 231 9.50 13.91 -4.55
CA THR A 231 8.55 14.94 -4.12
C THR A 231 7.71 15.33 -5.33
N LEU A 232 6.49 14.81 -5.39
CA LEU A 232 5.63 14.95 -6.57
C LEU A 232 4.75 16.20 -6.47
N PRO A 233 4.34 16.80 -7.60
CA PRO A 233 3.38 17.90 -7.61
C PRO A 233 2.12 17.54 -6.84
N GLU A 234 1.62 18.48 -6.01
CA GLU A 234 0.37 18.29 -5.28
C GLU A 234 -0.78 18.02 -6.28
N HIS A 235 -1.84 17.37 -5.80
CA HIS A 235 -3.03 17.18 -6.62
C HIS A 235 -3.78 18.53 -6.69
N ASP A 236 -3.31 19.43 -7.56
CA ASP A 236 -3.91 20.75 -7.71
C ASP A 236 -5.36 20.61 -8.17
N MET A 237 -6.29 21.03 -7.31
CA MET A 237 -7.72 21.15 -7.65
C MET A 237 -8.02 22.46 -8.40
N GLY A 238 -7.05 23.02 -9.11
CA GLY A 238 -7.25 24.17 -10.00
C GLY A 238 -7.41 25.52 -9.30
N THR A 239 -6.85 25.73 -8.11
CA THR A 239 -6.96 27.03 -7.43
C THR A 239 -6.12 28.15 -8.05
N GLY A 240 -5.30 27.86 -9.08
CA GLY A 240 -4.55 28.87 -9.83
C GLY A 240 -3.54 29.65 -8.97
N GLU A 241 -3.24 29.18 -7.77
CA GLU A 241 -2.24 29.81 -6.92
C GLU A 241 -0.84 29.59 -7.52
N PRO A 242 0.04 30.60 -7.46
CA PRO A 242 1.40 30.45 -7.93
C PRO A 242 2.11 29.29 -7.21
N PRO A 243 3.11 28.65 -7.83
CA PRO A 243 3.87 27.58 -7.21
C PRO A 243 4.38 28.03 -5.85
N ARG A 244 3.85 27.43 -4.78
CA ARG A 244 4.37 27.68 -3.43
C ARG A 244 5.82 27.21 -3.39
N GLU A 245 6.65 27.91 -2.63
CA GLU A 245 8.04 27.51 -2.44
C GLU A 245 8.15 26.02 -2.07
N PRO A 246 9.21 25.30 -2.51
CA PRO A 246 9.39 23.90 -2.23
C PRO A 246 9.24 23.64 -0.73
N ARG A 247 8.17 22.94 -0.35
CA ARG A 247 7.95 22.59 1.06
C ARG A 247 9.12 21.70 1.50
N PRO A 248 9.69 21.89 2.71
CA PRO A 248 10.75 21.03 3.20
C PRO A 248 10.35 19.56 3.10
N GLU A 249 11.27 18.70 2.68
CA GLU A 249 11.04 17.25 2.61
C GLU A 249 10.56 16.76 3.97
N LEU A 250 9.32 16.28 4.02
CA LEU A 250 8.77 15.68 5.22
C LEU A 250 9.30 14.25 5.32
N PRO A 251 10.11 13.90 6.33
CA PRO A 251 10.63 12.53 6.48
C PRO A 251 9.50 11.49 6.49
N GLN A 252 8.33 11.86 6.99
CA GLN A 252 7.15 11.01 7.04
C GLN A 252 6.60 10.66 5.67
N LEU A 253 6.75 11.52 4.65
CA LEU A 253 6.32 11.19 3.28
C LEU A 253 7.18 10.05 2.72
N LYS A 254 8.50 10.15 2.86
CA LYS A 254 9.42 9.10 2.41
C LYS A 254 9.15 7.78 3.11
N LEU A 255 8.93 7.81 4.42
CA LEU A 255 8.55 6.63 5.19
C LEU A 255 7.22 6.05 4.70
N GLU A 256 6.20 6.88 4.48
CA GLU A 256 4.93 6.37 3.96
C GLU A 256 5.08 5.75 2.56
N GLN A 257 5.82 6.39 1.65
CA GLN A 257 6.09 5.84 0.32
C GLN A 257 6.74 4.45 0.41
N GLN A 258 7.63 4.23 1.38
CA GLN A 258 8.25 2.93 1.64
C GLN A 258 7.26 1.91 2.23
N ILE A 259 6.43 2.36 3.18
CA ILE A 259 5.47 1.51 3.89
C ILE A 259 4.34 1.07 2.94
N SER A 260 3.56 2.02 2.44
CA SER A 260 2.31 1.74 1.73
C SER A 260 2.36 1.98 0.22
N GLY A 261 3.41 2.66 -0.27
CA GLY A 261 3.46 3.10 -1.65
C GLY A 261 2.54 4.28 -1.96
N LEU A 262 2.01 4.99 -0.95
CA LEU A 262 1.20 6.19 -1.17
C LEU A 262 2.08 7.41 -1.48
N CYS A 263 1.76 8.10 -2.58
CA CYS A 263 2.64 9.13 -3.14
C CYS A 263 2.54 10.52 -2.49
N SER A 264 1.52 10.77 -1.65
CA SER A 264 1.29 12.09 -1.04
C SER A 264 0.45 11.99 0.23
N PRO A 265 0.47 13.02 1.11
CA PRO A 265 -0.41 13.09 2.27
C PRO A 265 -1.90 13.02 1.90
N VAL A 266 -2.29 13.64 0.78
CA VAL A 266 -3.68 13.60 0.28
C VAL A 266 -4.10 12.17 -0.05
N CYS A 267 -3.26 11.42 -0.77
CA CYS A 267 -3.53 10.02 -1.11
C CYS A 267 -3.72 9.14 0.13
N PHE A 268 -3.01 9.44 1.21
CA PHE A 268 -3.18 8.71 2.46
C PHE A 268 -4.38 9.10 3.27
N VAL A 269 -4.74 10.37 3.30
CA VAL A 269 -6.02 10.79 3.87
C VAL A 269 -7.18 10.09 3.15
N LEU A 270 -7.11 9.99 1.81
CA LEU A 270 -8.09 9.24 1.02
C LEU A 270 -8.08 7.74 1.36
N ALA A 271 -6.91 7.13 1.42
CA ALA A 271 -6.79 5.71 1.73
C ALA A 271 -7.21 5.35 3.17
N SER A 272 -7.08 6.30 4.09
CA SER A 272 -7.40 6.15 5.52
C SER A 272 -8.74 6.79 5.89
N PHE A 273 -9.57 7.16 4.90
CA PHE A 273 -10.82 7.87 5.14
C PHE A 273 -11.84 7.05 5.96
N ALA A 274 -11.74 5.73 5.91
CA ALA A 274 -12.49 4.81 6.77
C ALA A 274 -12.12 4.93 8.26
N PHE A 275 -10.93 5.45 8.58
CA PHE A 275 -10.36 5.50 9.93
C PHE A 275 -9.82 6.91 10.26
N PRO A 276 -10.66 7.97 10.21
CA PRO A 276 -10.19 9.35 10.32
C PRO A 276 -9.45 9.65 11.63
N GLY A 277 -9.80 8.95 12.72
CA GLY A 277 -9.13 9.06 14.01
C GLY A 277 -7.72 8.48 14.04
N ALA A 278 -7.38 7.55 13.14
CA ALA A 278 -6.07 6.91 13.08
C ALA A 278 -5.08 7.67 12.16
N ILE A 279 -5.55 8.54 11.27
CA ILE A 279 -4.75 9.20 10.22
C ILE A 279 -3.47 9.82 10.79
N LYS A 280 -3.59 10.65 11.83
CA LYS A 280 -2.42 11.34 12.42
C LYS A 280 -1.46 10.39 13.13
N GLY A 281 -1.99 9.33 13.75
CA GLY A 281 -1.18 8.37 14.50
C GLY A 281 -0.47 7.34 13.62
N ALA A 282 -0.98 7.09 12.41
CA ALA A 282 -0.49 6.04 11.50
C ALA A 282 0.33 6.54 10.30
N TRP A 283 0.39 7.85 10.07
CA TRP A 283 1.14 8.43 8.94
C TRP A 283 2.65 8.19 9.08
N GLY A 284 3.24 7.49 8.10
CA GLY A 284 4.68 7.23 8.05
C GLY A 284 5.20 6.33 9.17
N LYS A 285 4.34 5.48 9.77
CA LYS A 285 4.69 4.62 10.90
C LYS A 285 4.30 3.17 10.64
N MET A 286 5.20 2.26 11.02
CA MET A 286 4.93 0.82 11.08
C MET A 286 4.12 0.47 12.33
N ALA A 287 3.53 -0.74 12.39
CA ALA A 287 2.63 -1.14 13.48
C ALA A 287 3.26 -0.99 14.88
N GLU A 288 4.56 -1.21 15.02
CA GLU A 288 5.34 -1.08 16.26
C GLU A 288 5.50 0.36 16.77
N ASP A 289 5.37 1.34 15.87
CA ASP A 289 5.53 2.78 16.09
C ASP A 289 4.19 3.55 16.21
N ILE A 290 3.09 2.87 15.89
CA ILE A 290 1.72 3.39 16.05
C ILE A 290 1.32 3.25 17.52
N ASP A 291 0.72 4.28 18.08
CA ASP A 291 0.16 4.22 19.43
C ASP A 291 -1.04 3.27 19.49
N ASP A 292 -1.22 2.57 20.62
CA ASP A 292 -2.26 1.55 20.77
C ASP A 292 -3.66 2.07 20.41
N THR A 293 -3.95 3.34 20.70
CA THR A 293 -5.23 3.98 20.37
C THR A 293 -5.40 4.16 18.86
N ALA A 294 -4.41 4.68 18.15
CA ALA A 294 -4.47 4.79 16.69
C ALA A 294 -4.50 3.41 16.01
N TRP A 295 -3.79 2.42 16.55
CA TRP A 295 -3.80 1.06 16.04
C TRP A 295 -5.17 0.40 16.22
N GLU A 296 -5.80 0.58 17.38
CA GLU A 296 -7.16 0.11 17.64
C GLU A 296 -8.17 0.78 16.69
N LEU A 297 -8.05 2.08 16.46
CA LEU A 297 -8.91 2.81 15.52
C LEU A 297 -8.75 2.32 14.07
N LEU A 298 -7.53 1.96 13.66
CA LEU A 298 -7.26 1.43 12.32
C LEU A 298 -7.84 0.00 12.15
N ASN A 299 -7.84 -0.79 13.22
CA ASN A 299 -8.37 -2.15 13.25
C ASN A 299 -9.84 -2.24 13.71
N ALA A 300 -10.48 -1.09 13.96
CA ALA A 300 -11.87 -1.06 14.36
C ALA A 300 -12.73 -1.76 13.30
N PRO A 301 -13.70 -2.58 13.72
CA PRO A 301 -14.59 -3.26 12.78
C PRO A 301 -15.33 -2.23 11.94
N ASP A 302 -15.57 -2.55 10.67
CA ASP A 302 -16.31 -1.68 9.76
C ASP A 302 -17.68 -1.36 10.36
N THR A 303 -17.81 -0.14 10.87
CA THR A 303 -19.08 0.39 11.38
C THR A 303 -20.11 0.45 10.26
N ALA A 304 -21.40 0.55 10.62
CA ALA A 304 -22.46 0.72 9.63
C ALA A 304 -22.25 1.94 8.71
N GLN A 305 -21.50 2.96 9.15
CA GLN A 305 -21.09 4.10 8.31
C GLN A 305 -20.03 3.73 7.27
N THR A 306 -19.14 2.80 7.58
CA THR A 306 -18.12 2.28 6.66
C THR A 306 -18.72 1.36 5.60
N ARG A 307 -19.85 0.69 5.88
CA ARG A 307 -20.58 -0.15 4.92
C ARG A 307 -21.17 0.61 3.72
N ASN A 308 -21.35 1.93 3.86
CA ASN A 308 -21.82 2.77 2.75
C ASN A 308 -20.66 3.32 1.90
N GLN A 309 -19.41 2.98 2.22
CA GLN A 309 -18.27 3.43 1.46
C GLN A 309 -18.05 2.56 0.22
N SER A 310 -17.39 3.11 -0.80
CA SER A 310 -17.09 2.36 -2.02
C SER A 310 -16.11 1.22 -1.74
N ASP A 311 -16.23 0.13 -2.49
CA ASP A 311 -15.31 -1.02 -2.43
C ASP A 311 -13.84 -0.58 -2.52
N THR A 312 -13.56 0.47 -3.31
CA THR A 312 -12.24 1.08 -3.43
C THR A 312 -11.71 1.62 -2.11
N SER A 313 -12.52 2.35 -1.34
CA SER A 313 -12.07 2.94 -0.07
C SER A 313 -11.81 1.87 1.01
N ALA A 314 -12.63 0.81 1.04
CA ALA A 314 -12.40 -0.33 1.92
C ALA A 314 -11.11 -1.07 1.55
N ALA A 315 -10.87 -1.29 0.25
CA ALA A 315 -9.63 -1.89 -0.25
C ALA A 315 -8.41 -1.03 0.10
N LEU A 316 -8.49 0.29 -0.06
CA LEU A 316 -7.40 1.19 0.32
C LEU A 316 -7.12 1.16 1.83
N GLY A 317 -8.17 1.15 2.66
CA GLY A 317 -8.03 1.01 4.11
C GLY A 317 -7.38 -0.31 4.50
N MET A 318 -7.67 -1.39 3.76
CA MET A 318 -7.03 -2.69 3.93
C MET A 318 -5.55 -2.66 3.51
N VAL A 319 -5.22 -2.07 2.35
CA VAL A 319 -3.82 -1.85 1.93
C VAL A 319 -3.06 -1.07 3.00
N VAL A 320 -3.68 -0.02 3.55
CA VAL A 320 -3.11 0.75 4.64
C VAL A 320 -2.79 -0.18 5.81
N ARG A 321 -3.76 -0.92 6.36
CA ARG A 321 -3.52 -1.85 7.47
C ARG A 321 -2.42 -2.87 7.20
N MET A 322 -2.52 -3.58 6.09
CA MET A 322 -1.60 -4.67 5.74
C MET A 322 -0.16 -4.14 5.67
N THR A 323 0.04 -3.01 5.00
CA THR A 323 1.39 -2.46 4.78
C THR A 323 2.14 -2.01 6.03
N ARG A 324 1.46 -1.90 7.19
CA ARG A 324 2.11 -1.61 8.49
C ARG A 324 2.70 -2.84 9.16
N LEU A 325 2.39 -4.02 8.64
CA LEU A 325 2.95 -5.29 9.09
C LEU A 325 4.10 -5.67 8.16
N HIS A 326 5.20 -6.18 8.71
CA HIS A 326 6.39 -6.53 7.92
C HIS A 326 6.09 -7.56 6.82
N ASP A 327 5.24 -8.53 7.11
CA ASP A 327 4.81 -9.62 6.24
C ASP A 327 3.44 -9.36 5.59
N LEU A 328 2.97 -8.11 5.60
CA LEU A 328 1.60 -7.72 5.24
C LEU A 328 0.49 -8.38 6.08
N GLY A 329 0.84 -9.04 7.19
CA GLY A 329 -0.08 -9.88 7.97
C GLY A 329 -0.44 -11.20 7.27
N LEU A 330 0.28 -11.59 6.23
CA LEU A 330 0.00 -12.81 5.46
C LEU A 330 0.30 -14.08 6.26
N GLY A 331 1.28 -14.06 7.17
CA GLY A 331 1.55 -15.21 8.05
C GLY A 331 0.32 -15.57 8.90
N GLN A 332 -0.41 -14.57 9.39
CA GLN A 332 -1.62 -14.79 10.19
C GLN A 332 -2.80 -15.34 9.37
N LEU A 333 -2.78 -15.17 8.06
CA LEU A 333 -3.83 -15.66 7.16
C LEU A 333 -3.55 -17.09 6.68
N CYS A 334 -2.28 -17.47 6.58
CA CYS A 334 -1.87 -18.78 6.08
C CYS A 334 -1.72 -19.84 7.16
N PHE A 335 -1.42 -19.44 8.40
CA PHE A 335 -1.20 -20.36 9.50
C PHE A 335 -2.35 -20.27 10.50
N SER A 336 -2.81 -21.41 10.99
CA SER A 336 -3.67 -21.42 12.17
C SER A 336 -2.94 -20.78 13.36
N PRO A 337 -3.66 -20.23 14.36
CA PRO A 337 -3.02 -19.62 15.53
C PRO A 337 -2.01 -20.56 16.22
N GLU A 338 -2.30 -21.86 16.21
CA GLU A 338 -1.45 -22.91 16.78
C GLU A 338 -0.15 -23.11 15.98
N GLU A 339 -0.22 -23.06 14.65
CA GLU A 339 0.94 -23.20 13.76
C GLU A 339 1.83 -21.94 13.78
N ALA A 340 1.23 -20.75 13.83
CA ALA A 340 1.96 -19.50 13.94
C ALA A 340 2.75 -19.42 15.26
N GLU A 341 2.12 -19.81 16.38
CA GLU A 341 2.79 -19.85 17.69
C GLU A 341 3.91 -20.90 17.72
N ALA A 342 3.76 -22.03 17.03
CA ALA A 342 4.83 -23.03 16.89
C ALA A 342 6.05 -22.48 16.14
N LEU A 343 5.85 -21.79 15.02
CA LEU A 343 6.93 -21.18 14.22
C LEU A 343 7.64 -20.05 14.97
N GLU A 344 6.90 -19.19 15.67
CA GLU A 344 7.50 -18.15 16.50
C GLU A 344 8.35 -18.74 17.64
N ASN A 345 7.87 -19.83 18.27
CA ASN A 345 8.61 -20.51 19.32
C ASN A 345 9.87 -21.21 18.79
N GLU A 346 9.82 -21.76 17.57
CA GLU A 346 10.98 -22.35 16.90
C GLU A 346 12.02 -21.29 16.52
N ALA A 347 11.58 -20.14 15.98
CA ALA A 347 12.46 -19.01 15.68
C ALA A 347 13.11 -18.40 16.94
N ARG A 348 12.45 -18.53 18.10
CA ARG A 348 12.98 -18.09 19.41
C ARG A 348 13.86 -19.12 20.10
N ALA A 349 13.85 -20.37 19.65
CA ALA A 349 14.68 -21.40 20.24
C ALA A 349 16.16 -21.00 20.02
N PRO A 350 16.98 -20.94 21.08
CA PRO A 350 18.39 -20.65 20.91
C PRO A 350 18.98 -21.69 19.97
N SER A 351 19.56 -21.24 18.85
CA SER A 351 20.25 -22.13 17.91
C SER A 351 21.20 -22.99 18.73
N PRO A 352 21.17 -24.33 18.58
CA PRO A 352 22.01 -25.20 19.37
C PRO A 352 23.47 -24.82 19.11
N GLU A 353 24.05 -24.11 20.08
CA GLU A 353 25.41 -23.62 20.00
C GLU A 353 26.31 -24.82 19.74
N TYR A 354 27.09 -24.70 18.67
CA TYR A 354 28.30 -25.44 18.39
C TYR A 354 29.05 -25.70 19.71
N LEU A 355 28.97 -26.93 20.21
CA LEU A 355 29.83 -27.37 21.31
C LEU A 355 31.25 -27.48 20.74
N PRO A 356 32.22 -26.64 21.17
CA PRO A 356 33.60 -26.82 20.76
C PRO A 356 34.11 -28.14 21.36
N SER A 357 34.73 -28.95 20.50
CA SER A 357 35.29 -30.27 20.84
C SER A 357 36.58 -30.19 21.64
#